data_AF-A0A9E4FJ25-F1
#
_entry.id   AF-A0A9E4FJ25-F1
#
_cell.length_a   1.000
_cell.length_b   1.000
_cell.length_c   1.000
_cell.angle_alpha   90.00
_cell.angle_beta   90.00
_cell.angle_gamma   90.00
#
_symmetry.space_group_name_H-M   'P 1'
#
loop_
_entity.id
_entity.type
_entity.pdbx_description
1 polymer ?
#
loop_
_entity_poly.entity_id
_entity_poly.type
_entity_poly.pdbx_seq_one_letter_code
_entity_poly.pdbx_strand_id
1 'polypeptide(L)' 'PELVIEDPYDRGWILGILIEDVSEFENLLTADEYEAYLEETAH' A
#
# COMPACT_ATOMS: atom_id res chain seq x y z
N PRO A 1 5.41 -17.63 3.43
CA PRO A 1 6.11 -16.54 2.70
C PRO A 1 5.50 -16.31 1.31
N GLU A 2 5.08 -17.40 0.67
CA GLU A 2 4.38 -17.45 -0.61
C GLU A 2 3.09 -16.63 -0.63
N LEU A 3 2.34 -16.58 0.48
CA LEU A 3 1.10 -15.80 0.57
C LEU A 3 1.28 -14.30 0.31
N VAL A 4 2.44 -13.73 0.63
CA VAL A 4 2.75 -12.32 0.34
C VAL A 4 2.82 -12.06 -1.17
N ILE A 5 3.14 -13.09 -1.97
CA ILE A 5 3.24 -13.02 -3.43
C ILE A 5 1.89 -13.38 -4.07
N GLU A 6 1.28 -14.47 -3.61
CA GLU A 6 0.07 -15.03 -4.22
C GLU A 6 -1.20 -14.23 -3.88
N ASP A 7 -1.24 -13.60 -2.71
CA ASP A 7 -2.42 -12.92 -2.20
C ASP A 7 -2.03 -11.72 -1.29
N PRO A 8 -1.35 -10.70 -1.83
CA PRO A 8 -0.72 -9.64 -1.06
C PRO A 8 -1.71 -8.76 -0.29
N TYR A 9 -2.92 -8.59 -0.80
CA TYR A 9 -3.88 -7.62 -0.27
C TYR A 9 -4.91 -8.24 0.70
N ASP A 10 -5.11 -9.57 0.66
CA ASP A 10 -6.00 -10.25 1.60
C ASP A 10 -5.20 -11.08 2.61
N ARG A 11 -4.89 -12.34 2.28
CA ARG A 11 -4.29 -13.29 3.24
C ARG A 11 -2.82 -13.00 3.54
N GLY A 12 -2.16 -12.19 2.72
CA GLY A 12 -0.75 -11.83 2.83
C GLY A 12 -0.43 -10.66 3.76
N TRP A 13 -1.39 -10.18 4.58
CA TRP A 13 -1.15 -9.07 5.51
C TRP A 13 0.04 -9.35 6.46
N ILE A 14 0.85 -8.32 6.68
CA ILE A 14 2.10 -8.44 7.44
C ILE A 14 1.88 -8.08 8.91
N LEU A 15 1.14 -7.00 9.17
CA LEU A 15 0.89 -6.49 10.52
C LEU A 15 -0.43 -5.71 10.57
N GLY A 16 -1.16 -5.84 11.68
CA GLY A 16 -2.21 -4.91 12.07
C GLY A 16 -1.69 -3.96 13.14
N ILE A 17 -1.95 -2.66 12.97
CA ILE A 17 -1.54 -1.61 13.92
C ILE A 17 -2.74 -0.77 14.36
N LEU A 18 -2.61 -0.14 15.53
CA LEU A 18 -3.56 0.90 15.97
C LEU A 18 -3.14 2.23 15.36
N ILE A 19 -4.11 2.93 14.77
CA ILE A 19 -3.90 4.27 14.21
C ILE A 19 -4.17 5.28 15.32
N GLU A 20 -3.15 6.08 15.64
CA GLU A 20 -3.26 7.14 16.66
C GLU A 20 -3.76 8.47 16.06
N ASP A 21 -3.40 8.76 14.80
CA ASP A 21 -3.80 9.95 14.06
C ASP A 21 -4.22 9.58 12.63
N VAL A 22 -5.49 9.87 12.30
CA VAL A 22 -6.06 9.58 10.97
C VAL A 22 -5.65 10.58 9.89
N SER A 23 -5.14 11.76 10.27
CA SER A 23 -4.68 12.75 9.31
C SER A 23 -3.40 12.33 8.58
N GLU A 24 -2.64 11.37 9.14
CA GLU A 24 -1.45 10.82 8.49
C GLU A 24 -1.74 10.20 7.11
N PHE A 25 -2.97 9.71 6.90
CA PHE A 25 -3.42 9.16 5.61
C PHE A 25 -3.46 10.21 4.50
N GLU A 26 -3.61 11.50 4.81
CA GLU A 26 -3.61 12.58 3.81
C GLU A 26 -2.24 12.76 3.14
N ASN A 27 -1.16 12.24 3.77
CA ASN A 27 0.18 12.25 3.20
C ASN A 27 0.50 11.01 2.36
N LEU A 28 -0.43 10.06 2.25
CA LEU A 28 -0.27 8.85 1.44
C LEU A 28 -0.83 9.08 0.03
N LEU A 29 -0.33 8.30 -0.92
CA LEU A 29 -0.82 8.33 -2.30
C LEU A 29 -2.17 7.60 -2.38
N THR A 30 -3.09 8.17 -3.15
CA THR A 30 -4.26 7.46 -3.63
C THR A 30 -3.87 6.36 -4.63
N ALA A 31 -4.81 5.47 -4.96
CA ALA A 31 -4.57 4.39 -5.93
C ALA A 31 -4.11 4.95 -7.29
N ASP A 32 -4.80 5.98 -7.80
CA ASP A 32 -4.51 6.60 -9.09
C ASP A 32 -3.15 7.32 -9.07
N GLU A 33 -2.82 8.01 -7.97
CA GLU A 33 -1.52 8.69 -7.82
C GLU A 33 -0.37 7.69 -7.73
N TYR A 34 -0.58 6.54 -7.08
CA TYR A 34 0.43 5.47 -7.04
C TYR A 34 0.63 4.81 -8.40
N GLU A 35 -0.44 4.59 -9.17
CA GLU A 35 -0.35 4.08 -10.54
C GLU A 35 0.46 5.04 -11.43
N ALA A 36 0.16 6.34 -11.39
CA ALA A 36 0.92 7.35 -12.12
C ALA A 36 2.41 7.40 -11.70
N TYR A 37 2.70 7.27 -10.40
CA TYR A 37 4.08 7.19 -9.90
C TYR A 37 4.84 5.99 -10.45
N LEU A 38 4.21 4.82 -10.55
CA LEU A 38 4.83 3.63 -11.14
C LEU A 38 5.13 3.82 -12.62
N GLU A 39 4.22 4.43 -13.38
CA GLU A 39 4.43 4.74 -14.79
C GLU A 39 5.61 5.70 -15.00
N GLU A 40 5.72 6.72 -14.15
CA GLU A 40 6.84 7.68 -14.19
C GLU A 40 8.18 7.00 -13.87
N THR A 41 8.20 6.10 -12.89
CA THR A 41 9.43 5.47 -12.37
C THR A 41 9.84 4.19 -13.08
N ALA A 42 9.02 3.65 -13.99
CA ALA A 42 9.34 2.47 -14.79
C ALA A 42 10.32 2.74 -15.96
N HIS A 43 10.87 3.96 -16.06
CA HIS A 43 11.91 4.38 -17.02
C HIS A 43 13.34 4.17 -16.51
#